data_AF-A0A662V6U1-F1
#
_entry.id   AF-A0A662V6U1-F1
#
_cell.length_a   1.000
_cell.length_b   1.000
_cell.length_c   1.000
_cell.angle_alpha   90.00
_cell.angle_beta   90.00
_cell.angle_gamma   90.00
#
_symmetry.space_group_name_H-M   'P 1'
#
loop_
_entity.id
_entity.type
_entity.pdbx_description
1 polymer ?
#
loop_
_entity_poly.entity_id
_entity_poly.type
_entity_poly.pdbx_seq_one_letter_code
_entity_poly.pdbx_strand_id
1 'polypeptide(L)'
;MRRGFLWQSYEIYGGVAGFYDLGPLGTLLSYRIIELWRKYFIRRHQDLVVEIRTPVITPAVVFRASGHEEHFTDYAVQCKR
;
A
#
# COMPACT_ATOMS: atom_id res chain seq x y z
N MET A 1 13.22 -8.24 -12.32
CA MET A 1 13.07 -7.43 -11.08
C MET A 1 13.97 -7.83 -9.92
N ARG A 2 14.73 -8.95 -9.99
CA ARG A 2 15.56 -9.49 -8.89
C ARG A 2 16.89 -8.76 -8.59
N ARG A 3 17.12 -7.52 -9.07
CA ARG A 3 18.39 -6.80 -8.88
C ARG A 3 18.47 -6.04 -7.54
N GLY A 4 17.94 -6.57 -6.44
CA GLY A 4 17.90 -5.82 -5.17
C GLY A 4 16.61 -5.05 -4.92
N PHE A 5 15.67 -5.01 -5.87
CA PHE A 5 14.49 -4.15 -5.78
C PHE A 5 13.24 -4.88 -5.28
N LEU A 6 12.78 -5.90 -5.99
CA LEU A 6 11.48 -6.51 -5.74
C LEU A 6 11.48 -8.02 -6.00
N TRP A 7 10.83 -8.77 -5.11
CA TRP A 7 10.62 -10.21 -5.17
C TRP A 7 9.15 -10.53 -4.92
N GLN A 8 8.67 -11.66 -5.44
CA GLN A 8 7.34 -12.16 -5.11
C GLN A 8 7.33 -12.66 -3.66
N SER A 9 6.37 -12.22 -2.85
CA SER A 9 6.29 -12.70 -1.47
C SER A 9 6.00 -14.19 -1.43
N TYR A 10 6.61 -14.89 -0.47
CA TYR A 10 6.45 -16.34 -0.27
C TYR A 10 6.94 -17.18 -1.46
N GLU A 11 7.89 -16.68 -2.25
CA GLU A 11 8.39 -17.30 -3.48
C GLU A 11 8.78 -18.78 -3.31
N ILE A 12 9.47 -19.13 -2.22
CA ILE A 12 9.91 -20.51 -1.95
C ILE A 12 8.76 -21.47 -1.59
N TYR A 13 7.55 -20.94 -1.35
CA TYR A 13 6.33 -21.69 -1.06
C TYR A 13 5.33 -21.66 -2.24
N GLY A 14 5.76 -21.20 -3.42
CA GLY A 14 4.91 -21.07 -4.62
C GLY A 14 4.38 -19.65 -4.87
N GLY A 15 4.65 -18.73 -3.95
CA GLY A 15 4.30 -17.31 -4.07
C GLY A 15 2.80 -17.02 -3.97
N VAL A 16 2.47 -15.76 -3.68
CA VAL A 16 1.07 -15.28 -3.67
C VAL A 16 0.94 -14.09 -4.62
N ALA A 17 -0.01 -14.16 -5.55
CA ALA A 17 -0.26 -13.06 -6.48
C ALA A 17 -0.70 -11.80 -5.73
N GLY A 18 -0.19 -10.64 -6.15
CA GLY A 18 -0.50 -9.33 -5.53
C GLY A 18 0.37 -8.95 -4.34
N PHE A 19 1.23 -9.85 -3.84
CA PHE A 19 2.14 -9.57 -2.72
C PHE A 19 3.60 -9.58 -3.17
N TYR A 20 4.36 -8.58 -2.71
CA TYR A 20 5.77 -8.40 -3.07
C TYR A 20 6.62 -7.95 -1.89
N ASP A 21 7.82 -8.51 -1.81
CA ASP A 21 8.84 -8.14 -0.84
C ASP A 21 9.80 -7.13 -1.49
N LEU A 22 10.00 -5.99 -0.81
CA LEU A 22 11.01 -5.02 -1.21
C LEU A 22 12.36 -5.44 -0.65
N GLY A 23 13.32 -5.75 -1.54
CA GLY A 23 14.68 -6.03 -1.11
C GLY A 23 15.49 -4.76 -0.85
N PRO A 24 16.81 -4.87 -0.64
CA PRO A 24 17.62 -3.78 -0.08
C PRO A 24 17.52 -2.45 -0.85
N LEU A 25 17.64 -2.49 -2.17
CA LEU A 25 17.54 -1.28 -3.00
C LEU A 25 16.10 -0.79 -3.13
N GLY A 26 15.12 -1.70 -3.16
CA GLY A 26 13.70 -1.35 -3.23
C GLY A 26 13.22 -0.63 -1.98
N THR A 27 13.64 -1.12 -0.81
CA THR A 27 13.34 -0.50 0.49
C THR A 27 14.00 0.88 0.62
N LEU A 28 15.27 1.01 0.24
CA LEU A 28 15.93 2.32 0.22
C LEU A 28 15.26 3.30 -0.74
N LEU A 29 14.83 2.82 -1.91
CA LEU A 29 14.12 3.63 -2.88
C LEU A 29 12.75 4.07 -2.36
N SER A 30 11.96 3.17 -1.75
CA SER A 30 10.63 3.51 -1.22
C SER A 30 10.72 4.57 -0.13
N TYR A 31 11.69 4.48 0.78
CA TYR A 31 11.95 5.52 1.78
C TYR A 31 12.31 6.87 1.16
N ARG A 32 13.18 6.88 0.14
CA ARG A 32 13.55 8.13 -0.55
C ARG A 32 12.37 8.78 -1.26
N ILE A 33 11.49 7.99 -1.86
CA ILE A 33 10.26 8.49 -2.49
C ILE A 33 9.35 9.13 -1.43
N ILE A 34 9.12 8.45 -0.30
CA ILE A 34 8.30 8.97 0.80
C ILE A 34 8.89 10.26 1.36
N GLU A 35 10.20 10.33 1.59
CA GLU A 35 10.87 11.54 2.09
C GLU A 35 10.81 12.70 1.10
N LEU A 36 10.93 12.42 -0.20
CA LEU A 36 10.75 13.44 -1.24
C LEU A 36 9.32 13.99 -1.23
N TRP A 37 8.32 13.11 -1.12
CA TRP A 37 6.92 13.49 -1.02
C TRP A 37 6.64 14.34 0.23
N ARG A 38 7.10 13.90 1.40
CA ARG A 38 7.01 14.66 2.67
C ARG A 38 7.67 16.03 2.56
N LYS A 39 8.85 16.10 1.95
CA LYS A 39 9.56 17.37 1.75
C LYS A 39 8.74 18.33 0.90
N TYR A 40 8.08 17.82 -0.15
CA TYR A 40 7.33 18.65 -1.08
C TYR A 40 5.97 19.08 -0.51
N PHE A 41 5.18 18.14 0.02
CA PHE A 41 3.79 18.38 0.38
C PHE A 41 3.57 18.71 1.86
N ILE A 42 4.40 18.20 2.77
CA ILE A 42 4.19 18.40 4.22
C ILE A 42 5.12 19.49 4.74
N ARG A 43 6.44 19.31 4.64
CA ARG A 43 7.43 20.22 5.27
C ARG A 43 7.38 21.65 4.72
N ARG A 44 6.92 21.85 3.49
CA ARG A 44 6.74 23.18 2.88
C ARG A 44 5.42 23.87 3.24
N HIS A 45 4.47 23.13 3.80
CA HIS A 45 3.09 23.58 4.03
C HIS A 45 2.63 23.22 5.46
N GLN A 46 3.52 23.34 6.45
CA GLN A 46 3.27 22.89 7.83
C GLN A 46 2.18 23.69 8.54
N ASP A 47 1.85 24.87 8.05
CA ASP A 47 0.74 25.72 8.48
C ASP A 47 -0.63 25.17 8.04
N LEU A 48 -0.67 24.33 7.01
CA LEU A 48 -1.90 23.78 6.42
C LEU A 48 -2.03 22.25 6.56
N VAL A 49 -0.90 21.53 6.62
CA VAL A 49 -0.86 20.07 6.56
C VAL A 49 -0.15 19.49 7.78
N VAL A 50 -0.84 18.60 8.49
CA VAL A 50 -0.30 17.88 9.66
C VAL A 50 -0.21 16.39 9.36
N GLU A 51 0.97 15.82 9.49
CA GLU A 51 1.19 14.37 9.33
C GLU A 51 0.77 13.62 10.60
N ILE A 52 -0.09 12.62 10.45
CA ILE A 52 -0.52 11.72 11.53
C ILE A 52 -0.37 10.26 11.09
N ARG A 53 -0.31 9.33 12.05
CA ARG A 53 -0.30 7.88 11.79
C ARG A 53 -1.42 7.20 12.57
N THR A 54 -2.18 6.35 11.89
CA THR A 54 -3.28 5.57 12.47
C THR A 54 -2.99 4.07 12.40
N PRO A 55 -3.73 3.24 13.17
CA PRO A 55 -3.71 1.79 12.99
C PRO A 55 -4.19 1.36 11.61
N VAL A 56 -3.71 0.21 11.13
CA VAL A 56 -4.18 -0.42 9.88
C VAL A 56 -5.46 -1.23 10.12
N ILE A 57 -5.59 -1.83 11.31
CA ILE A 57 -6.79 -2.56 11.72
C ILE A 57 -7.83 -1.55 12.19
N THR A 58 -9.01 -1.57 11.55
CA THR A 58 -10.08 -0.59 11.75
C THR A 58 -11.39 -1.29 12.07
N PRO A 59 -12.20 -0.80 13.04
CA PRO A 59 -13.52 -1.37 13.33
C PRO A 59 -14.48 -1.29 12.15
N ALA A 60 -15.30 -2.34 11.96
CA ALA A 60 -16.22 -2.47 10.82
C ALA A 60 -17.15 -1.25 10.62
N VAL A 61 -17.63 -0.65 11.71
CA VAL A 61 -18.53 0.53 11.66
C VAL A 61 -17.95 1.70 10.86
N VAL A 62 -16.62 1.84 10.79
CA VAL A 62 -15.96 2.89 10.00
C VAL A 62 -16.06 2.61 8.51
N PHE A 63 -15.90 1.36 8.08
CA PHE A 63 -16.05 0.96 6.69
C PHE A 63 -17.50 1.08 6.22
N ARG A 64 -18.47 0.80 7.10
CA ARG A 64 -19.88 1.08 6.83
C ARG A 64 -20.16 2.57 6.66
N ALA A 65 -19.74 3.39 7.62
CA ALA A 65 -20.01 4.83 7.60
C ALA A 65 -19.35 5.53 6.41
N SER A 66 -18.20 5.04 5.94
CA SER A 66 -17.51 5.56 4.75
C SER A 66 -18.03 5.00 3.42
N GLY A 67 -19.00 4.07 3.43
CA GLY A 67 -19.57 3.45 2.23
C GLY A 67 -18.69 2.37 1.59
N HIS A 68 -17.56 2.01 2.19
CA HIS A 68 -16.65 0.98 1.64
C HIS A 68 -17.31 -0.41 1.60
N GLU A 69 -18.19 -0.74 2.56
CA GLU A 69 -18.91 -2.02 2.58
C GLU A 69 -19.79 -2.20 1.32
N GLU A 70 -20.31 -1.12 0.74
CA GLU A 70 -21.25 -1.16 -0.40
C GLU A 70 -20.57 -0.90 -1.74
N HIS A 71 -19.48 -0.14 -1.77
CA HIS A 71 -18.93 0.42 -3.00
C HIS A 71 -17.53 -0.08 -3.36
N PHE A 72 -16.81 -0.75 -2.47
CA PHE A 72 -15.46 -1.27 -2.77
C PHE A 72 -15.55 -2.64 -3.47
N THR A 73 -16.05 -2.65 -4.70
CA THR A 73 -16.29 -3.86 -5.49
C THR A 73 -15.84 -3.69 -6.94
N ASP A 74 -15.27 -4.75 -7.51
CA ASP A 74 -14.90 -4.86 -8.93
C ASP A 74 -15.75 -5.92 -9.62
N TYR A 75 -16.15 -5.69 -10.87
CA TYR A 75 -16.88 -6.70 -11.65
C TYR A 75 -15.97 -7.89 -11.98
N ALA A 76 -16.30 -9.06 -11.45
CA ALA A 76 -15.62 -10.31 -11.74
C ALA A 76 -16.55 -11.29 -12.47
N VAL A 77 -16.02 -12.00 -13.46
CA VAL A 77 -16.72 -13.09 -14.17
C VAL A 77 -15.89 -14.36 -14.06
N GLN A 78 -16.54 -15.50 -13.89
CA GLN A 78 -15.89 -16.81 -13.82
C GLN A 78 -16.46 -17.72 -14.90
N CYS A 79 -15.59 -18.39 -15.65
CA CYS A 79 -16.00 -19.39 -16.62
C CYS A 79 -16.69 -20.56 -15.91
N LYS A 80 -17.88 -20.96 -16.37
CA LYS A 80 -18.53 -22.19 -15.92
C LYS A 80 -17.88 -23.36 -16.67
N ARG A 81 -17.47 -24.38 -15.92
CA ARG A 81 -16.81 -25.57 -16.45
C ARG A 81 -17.74 -26.37 -17.35
#